data_AF-A0A926AFJ2-F1
#
_entry.id   AF-A0A926AFJ2-F1
#
_cell.length_a   1.000
_cell.length_b   1.000
_cell.length_c   1.000
_cell.angle_alpha   90.00
_cell.angle_beta   90.00
_cell.angle_gamma   90.00
#
_symmetry.space_group_name_H-M   'P 1'
#
loop_
_entity.id
_entity.type
_entity.pdbx_description
1 polymer ?
#
loop_
_entity_poly.entity_id
_entity_poly.type
_entity_poly.pdbx_seq_one_letter_code
_entity_poly.pdbx_strand_id
1 'polypeptide(L)'
;MGIRLDWEIESETSGAHTATEDPLVLRGRRRDRTRFILAFIGFVVAIGGVLLLGAWRLNESDQNIEQRLRDTIDAEVAALRVGDWNAFYSTQRSADPAWADTTDAQQRVYFDDIQTQKALGGVQLTGTVRALLIDGSRGRAVVETIKDGAPYVQTWFYWRYSDGWRHVPPDYTFWGEPQQYNGVRVTVRYLALDNAFAREAGIRVEGWINDACTALLQCGDFPHVTLTVLTDDSLSDARWSADNPWLLELPSPFMTQTRYDEPFTGALKQSVAEVIAQRLVDEASSDPAEPTANSDAAYLRPAIVTWLVGRFMQLSTDSLLIDSVARNYGDEAIGRLLLALTPDSQVAVVADAAGVPSLGELDVDWRGFLTWRLRLENTLFSQANENAYVALYAPQFDTLARGRYTTPLDPTLIPQGAVTQVIPDVGSEGTPQLEAVVFYTTPVGTQLEARVLFRLVGQTWLRAN
;
A
#
# COMPACT_ATOMS: atom_id res chain seq x y z
N MET A 1 -7.98 -71.27 -47.38
CA MET A 1 -7.30 -71.88 -48.54
C MET A 1 -6.46 -70.80 -49.18
N GLY A 2 -5.13 -70.93 -49.08
CA GLY A 2 -4.16 -69.94 -49.54
C GLY A 2 -3.80 -70.18 -51.00
N ILE A 3 -3.76 -69.10 -51.77
CA ILE A 3 -3.23 -69.06 -53.13
C ILE A 3 -1.74 -68.75 -52.99
N ARG A 4 -0.90 -69.74 -53.28
CA ARG A 4 0.55 -69.57 -53.48
C ARG A 4 0.76 -69.10 -54.92
N LEU A 5 1.44 -67.97 -55.08
CA LEU A 5 1.97 -67.53 -56.38
C LEU A 5 3.45 -67.88 -56.39
N ASP A 6 3.79 -68.92 -57.15
CA ASP A 6 5.16 -69.23 -57.55
C ASP A 6 5.62 -68.16 -58.54
N TRP A 7 6.69 -67.46 -58.19
CA TRP A 7 7.45 -66.65 -59.13
C TRP A 7 8.83 -67.30 -59.25
N GLU A 8 8.99 -68.14 -60.27
CA GLU A 8 10.31 -68.44 -60.82
C GLU A 8 10.72 -67.23 -61.67
N ILE A 9 11.60 -66.39 -61.14
CA ILE A 9 12.37 -65.45 -61.96
C ILE A 9 13.73 -66.11 -62.17
N GLU A 10 13.98 -66.47 -63.43
CA GLU A 10 15.29 -66.86 -63.97
C GLU A 10 16.33 -65.81 -63.59
N SER A 11 17.16 -66.10 -62.59
CA SER A 11 18.38 -65.35 -62.34
C SER A 11 19.48 -65.90 -63.24
N GLU A 12 19.43 -65.55 -64.52
CA GLU A 12 20.58 -65.72 -65.41
C GLU A 12 21.72 -64.81 -64.94
N THR A 13 22.80 -65.47 -64.58
CA THR A 13 24.17 -64.96 -64.45
C THR A 13 24.53 -64.01 -65.60
N SER A 14 24.51 -62.72 -65.33
CA SER A 14 25.19 -61.69 -66.14
C SER A 14 26.15 -60.96 -65.21
N GLY A 15 27.44 -61.12 -65.49
CA GLY A 15 28.54 -60.77 -64.59
C GLY A 15 28.47 -59.37 -64.01
N ALA A 16 28.99 -59.26 -62.79
CA ALA A 16 29.45 -58.01 -62.20
C ALA A 16 30.55 -57.40 -63.09
N HIS A 17 30.16 -56.78 -64.19
CA HIS A 17 30.93 -55.70 -64.75
C HIS A 17 30.67 -54.52 -63.83
N THR A 18 31.58 -54.30 -62.88
CA THR A 18 31.83 -52.95 -62.39
C THR A 18 32.19 -52.13 -63.61
N ALA A 19 31.18 -51.59 -64.29
CA ALA A 19 31.34 -50.51 -65.22
C ALA A 19 31.95 -49.39 -64.40
N THR A 20 33.28 -49.31 -64.41
CA THR A 20 34.02 -48.13 -64.00
C THR A 20 33.42 -46.99 -64.80
N GLU A 21 32.52 -46.27 -64.14
CA GLU A 21 31.87 -45.08 -64.67
C GLU A 21 32.98 -44.21 -65.27
N ASP A 22 32.82 -43.86 -66.55
CA ASP A 22 33.83 -43.10 -67.30
C ASP A 22 34.33 -41.93 -66.42
N PRO A 23 35.65 -41.81 -66.16
CA PRO A 23 36.19 -40.79 -65.26
C PRO A 23 35.81 -39.36 -65.68
N LEU A 24 35.43 -39.15 -66.95
CA LEU A 24 34.89 -37.88 -67.42
C LEU A 24 33.42 -37.65 -66.99
N VAL A 25 32.59 -38.69 -66.96
CA VAL A 25 31.19 -38.63 -66.50
C VAL A 25 31.10 -38.43 -64.97
N LEU A 26 31.98 -39.10 -64.21
CA LEU A 26 32.14 -38.88 -62.76
C LEU A 26 32.58 -37.44 -62.44
N ARG A 27 33.50 -36.87 -63.22
CA ARG A 27 33.92 -35.47 -63.08
C ARG A 27 32.81 -34.49 -63.46
N GLY A 28 32.01 -34.79 -64.48
CA GLY A 28 30.83 -34.02 -64.88
C GLY A 28 29.78 -33.94 -63.77
N ARG A 29 29.36 -35.10 -63.23
CA ARG A 29 28.38 -35.17 -62.13
C ARG A 29 28.88 -34.46 -60.87
N ARG A 30 30.16 -34.57 -60.52
CA ARG A 30 30.75 -33.83 -59.39
C ARG A 30 30.73 -32.33 -59.62
N ARG A 31 30.98 -31.87 -60.86
CA ARG A 31 30.97 -30.45 -61.23
C ARG A 31 29.56 -29.86 -61.22
N ASP A 32 28.56 -30.61 -61.69
CA ASP A 32 27.18 -30.15 -61.67
C ASP A 32 26.56 -30.23 -60.27
N ARG A 33 26.91 -31.25 -59.48
CA ARG A 33 26.54 -31.32 -58.06
C ARG A 33 27.17 -30.18 -57.24
N THR A 34 28.44 -29.86 -57.48
CA THR A 34 29.08 -28.70 -56.83
C THR A 34 28.47 -27.38 -57.29
N ARG A 35 28.15 -27.21 -58.57
CA ARG A 35 27.41 -26.03 -59.07
C ARG A 35 26.03 -25.88 -58.44
N PHE A 36 25.27 -26.98 -58.32
CA PHE A 36 23.96 -26.97 -57.68
C PHE A 36 24.07 -26.63 -56.19
N ILE A 37 25.02 -27.24 -55.46
CA ILE A 37 25.27 -26.93 -54.05
C ILE A 37 25.67 -25.46 -53.89
N LEU A 38 26.56 -24.93 -54.74
CA LEU A 38 26.96 -23.53 -54.70
C LEU A 38 25.80 -22.58 -55.03
N ALA A 39 24.95 -22.93 -56.01
CA ALA A 39 23.76 -22.15 -56.34
C ALA A 39 22.73 -22.17 -55.19
N PHE A 40 22.52 -23.33 -54.56
CA PHE A 40 21.65 -23.49 -53.41
C PHE A 40 22.17 -22.71 -52.19
N ILE A 41 23.47 -22.82 -51.88
CA ILE A 41 24.12 -22.02 -50.81
C ILE A 41 23.98 -20.53 -51.13
N GLY A 42 24.27 -20.12 -52.37
CA GLY A 42 24.11 -18.73 -52.82
C GLY A 42 22.67 -18.23 -52.64
N PHE A 43 21.67 -19.05 -52.95
CA PHE A 43 20.26 -18.74 -52.74
C PHE A 43 19.89 -18.61 -51.26
N VAL A 44 20.34 -19.56 -50.42
CA VAL A 44 20.11 -19.50 -48.96
C VAL A 44 20.79 -18.28 -48.34
N VAL A 45 22.01 -17.95 -48.76
CA VAL A 45 22.73 -16.74 -48.32
C VAL A 45 22.00 -15.48 -48.79
N ALA A 46 21.49 -15.45 -50.02
CA ALA A 46 20.72 -14.32 -50.52
C ALA A 46 19.43 -14.09 -49.70
N ILE A 47 18.65 -15.15 -49.43
CA ILE A 47 17.45 -15.06 -48.57
C ILE A 47 17.82 -14.63 -47.15
N GLY A 48 18.83 -15.26 -46.56
CA GLY A 48 19.31 -14.90 -45.22
C GLY A 48 19.75 -13.44 -45.14
N GLY A 49 20.43 -12.94 -46.17
CA GLY A 49 20.83 -11.53 -46.29
C GLY A 49 19.64 -10.57 -46.33
N VAL A 50 18.59 -10.89 -47.10
CA VAL A 50 17.36 -10.07 -47.15
C VAL A 50 16.65 -10.04 -45.81
N LEU A 51 16.51 -11.18 -45.14
CA LEU A 51 15.88 -11.27 -43.81
C LEU A 51 16.68 -10.49 -42.76
N LEU A 52 18.01 -10.60 -42.78
CA LEU A 52 18.90 -9.85 -41.87
C LEU A 52 18.83 -8.35 -42.12
N LEU A 53 18.83 -7.90 -43.38
CA LEU A 53 18.66 -6.48 -43.71
C LEU A 53 17.29 -5.94 -43.28
N GLY A 54 16.23 -6.74 -43.45
CA GLY A 54 14.89 -6.41 -42.98
C GLY A 54 14.85 -6.23 -41.46
N ALA A 55 15.39 -7.20 -40.70
CA ALA A 55 15.48 -7.13 -39.24
C ALA A 55 16.32 -5.95 -38.76
N TRP A 56 17.46 -5.68 -39.42
CA TRP A 56 18.32 -4.54 -39.11
C TRP A 56 17.58 -3.20 -39.31
N ARG A 57 16.84 -3.07 -40.42
CA ARG A 57 16.09 -1.84 -40.71
C ARG A 57 14.93 -1.61 -39.74
N LEU A 58 14.25 -2.67 -39.31
CA LEU A 58 13.20 -2.58 -38.28
C LEU A 58 13.79 -2.12 -36.94
N ASN A 59 14.89 -2.73 -36.51
CA ASN A 59 15.57 -2.34 -35.28
C ASN A 59 16.08 -0.89 -35.31
N GLU A 60 16.62 -0.43 -36.46
CA GLU A 60 17.02 0.97 -36.64
C GLU A 60 15.81 1.93 -36.56
N SER A 61 14.66 1.53 -37.13
CA SER A 61 13.43 2.31 -37.02
C SER A 61 12.96 2.41 -35.56
N ASP A 62 12.96 1.29 -34.83
CA ASP A 62 12.54 1.23 -33.44
C ASP A 62 13.45 2.07 -32.54
N GLN A 63 14.78 1.98 -32.72
CA GLN A 63 15.75 2.81 -32.02
C GLN A 63 15.55 4.31 -32.29
N ASN A 64 15.25 4.69 -33.54
CA ASN A 64 14.95 6.08 -33.89
C ASN A 64 13.65 6.58 -33.25
N ILE A 65 12.63 5.73 -33.17
CA ILE A 65 11.35 6.06 -32.54
C ILE A 65 11.53 6.26 -31.03
N GLU A 66 12.28 5.35 -30.39
CA GLU A 66 12.66 5.44 -28.99
C GLU A 66 13.51 6.68 -28.68
N GLN A 67 14.54 6.95 -29.49
CA GLN A 67 15.40 8.12 -29.28
C GLN A 67 14.61 9.42 -29.34
N ARG A 68 13.69 9.56 -30.30
CA ARG A 68 12.83 10.76 -30.40
C ARG A 68 11.91 10.93 -29.19
N LEU A 69 11.45 9.83 -28.60
CA LEU A 69 10.66 9.88 -27.37
C LEU A 69 11.52 10.36 -26.19
N ARG A 70 12.76 9.83 -26.06
CA ARG A 70 13.72 10.28 -25.05
C ARG A 70 14.06 11.75 -25.21
N ASP A 71 14.31 12.23 -26.44
CA ASP A 71 14.58 13.64 -26.72
C ASP A 71 13.39 14.53 -26.33
N THR A 72 12.15 14.04 -26.50
CA THR A 72 10.93 14.76 -26.09
C THR A 72 10.84 14.86 -24.56
N ILE A 73 11.10 13.76 -23.85
CA ILE A 73 11.15 13.73 -22.38
C ILE A 73 12.25 14.66 -21.86
N ASP A 74 13.43 14.65 -22.47
CA ASP A 74 14.55 15.51 -22.09
C ASP A 74 14.21 16.99 -22.30
N ALA A 75 13.54 17.34 -23.40
CA ALA A 75 13.06 18.70 -23.66
C ALA A 75 12.01 19.15 -22.63
N GLU A 76 11.06 18.28 -22.28
CA GLU A 76 10.04 18.55 -21.28
C GLU A 76 10.64 18.76 -19.88
N VAL A 77 11.56 17.88 -19.47
CA VAL A 77 12.30 18.01 -18.21
C VAL A 77 13.19 19.26 -18.21
N ALA A 78 13.81 19.60 -19.33
CA ALA A 78 14.59 20.84 -19.46
C ALA A 78 13.71 22.09 -19.31
N ALA A 79 12.50 22.09 -19.87
CA ALA A 79 11.53 23.17 -19.69
C ALA A 79 11.15 23.33 -18.20
N LEU A 80 10.90 22.23 -17.49
CA LEU A 80 10.66 22.23 -16.04
C LEU A 80 11.88 22.73 -15.24
N ARG A 81 13.10 22.38 -15.65
CA ARG A 81 14.35 22.86 -15.02
C ARG A 81 14.57 24.36 -15.19
N VAL A 82 14.26 24.92 -16.36
CA VAL A 82 14.41 26.37 -16.61
C VAL A 82 13.22 27.16 -16.06
N GLY A 83 12.07 26.51 -15.87
CA GLY A 83 10.83 27.19 -15.50
C GLY A 83 10.17 27.88 -16.69
N ASP A 84 10.29 27.31 -17.89
CA ASP A 84 9.61 27.80 -19.09
C ASP A 84 8.26 27.08 -19.28
N TRP A 85 7.19 27.74 -18.84
CA TRP A 85 5.83 27.24 -19.00
C TRP A 85 5.45 27.00 -20.46
N ASN A 86 5.84 27.89 -21.37
CA ASN A 86 5.40 27.79 -22.77
C ASN A 86 6.08 26.60 -23.46
N ALA A 87 7.36 26.37 -23.19
CA ALA A 87 8.07 25.20 -23.68
C ALA A 87 7.48 23.90 -23.12
N PHE A 88 7.23 23.83 -21.82
CA PHE A 88 6.62 22.67 -21.16
C PHE A 88 5.21 22.39 -21.69
N TYR A 89 4.38 23.42 -21.80
CA TYR A 89 3.01 23.28 -22.28
C TYR A 89 2.97 22.90 -23.76
N SER A 90 3.91 23.38 -24.57
CA SER A 90 3.96 23.04 -26.00
C SER A 90 4.17 21.56 -26.29
N THR A 91 4.70 20.77 -25.35
CA THR A 91 4.87 19.31 -25.50
C THR A 91 3.62 18.52 -25.10
N GLN A 92 2.64 19.17 -24.43
CA GLN A 92 1.39 18.57 -24.00
C GLN A 92 0.37 18.54 -25.14
N ARG A 93 -0.48 17.51 -25.18
CA ARG A 93 -1.62 17.43 -26.10
C ARG A 93 -2.72 16.53 -25.55
N SER A 94 -3.98 16.89 -25.83
CA SER A 94 -5.13 16.01 -25.67
C SER A 94 -5.82 15.70 -26.98
N ALA A 95 -6.54 14.59 -27.00
CA ALA A 95 -7.59 14.35 -27.97
C ALA A 95 -8.98 14.80 -27.47
N ASP A 96 -9.15 15.07 -26.17
CA ASP A 96 -10.44 15.45 -25.58
C ASP A 96 -10.55 16.99 -25.43
N PRO A 97 -11.53 17.64 -26.10
CA PRO A 97 -11.76 19.07 -25.95
C PRO A 97 -12.16 19.50 -24.53
N ALA A 98 -12.85 18.65 -23.76
CA ALA A 98 -13.22 18.95 -22.36
C ALA A 98 -12.00 18.90 -21.43
N TRP A 99 -10.97 18.17 -21.85
CA TRP A 99 -9.69 18.06 -21.17
C TRP A 99 -8.83 19.31 -21.37
N ALA A 100 -9.00 20.09 -22.44
CA ALA A 100 -8.22 21.31 -22.66
C ALA A 100 -8.37 22.32 -21.51
N ASP A 101 -9.60 22.59 -21.05
CA ASP A 101 -9.85 23.58 -19.99
C ASP A 101 -9.47 23.06 -18.58
N THR A 102 -9.71 21.78 -18.29
CA THR A 102 -9.39 21.18 -16.99
C THR A 102 -7.90 20.88 -16.84
N THR A 103 -7.21 20.59 -17.94
CA THR A 103 -5.81 20.16 -17.90
C THR A 103 -4.84 21.30 -18.01
N ASP A 104 -5.22 22.41 -18.64
CA ASP A 104 -4.47 23.66 -18.50
C ASP A 104 -4.29 24.01 -17.02
N ALA A 105 -5.35 23.85 -16.22
CA ALA A 105 -5.30 24.04 -14.78
C ALA A 105 -4.45 22.97 -14.08
N GLN A 106 -4.64 21.69 -14.37
CA GLN A 106 -3.88 20.59 -13.71
C GLN A 106 -2.38 20.63 -14.03
N GLN A 107 -2.02 20.81 -15.31
CA GLN A 107 -0.62 20.94 -15.73
C GLN A 107 0.01 22.20 -15.17
N ARG A 108 -0.76 23.29 -15.06
CA ARG A 108 -0.27 24.51 -14.43
C ARG A 108 0.01 24.30 -12.95
N VAL A 109 -0.89 23.64 -12.22
CA VAL A 109 -0.69 23.28 -10.81
C VAL A 109 0.54 22.39 -10.65
N TYR A 110 0.70 21.36 -11.49
CA TYR A 110 1.89 20.49 -11.47
C TYR A 110 3.17 21.29 -11.73
N PHE A 111 3.19 22.15 -12.75
CA PHE A 111 4.33 22.99 -13.06
C PHE A 111 4.69 23.93 -11.90
N ASP A 112 3.70 24.60 -11.33
CA ASP A 112 3.87 25.55 -10.23
C ASP A 112 4.33 24.85 -8.93
N ASP A 113 3.85 23.64 -8.64
CA ASP A 113 4.35 22.80 -7.53
C ASP A 113 5.83 22.47 -7.70
N ILE A 114 6.24 22.02 -8.89
CA ILE A 114 7.64 21.73 -9.19
C ILE A 114 8.50 23.00 -9.08
N GLN A 115 8.06 24.15 -9.57
CA GLN A 115 8.81 25.40 -9.42
C GLN A 115 8.94 25.81 -7.95
N THR A 116 7.89 25.63 -7.15
CA THR A 116 7.91 25.90 -5.72
C THR A 116 8.90 25.00 -4.99
N GLN A 117 8.86 23.69 -5.25
CA GLN A 117 9.80 22.72 -4.67
C GLN A 117 11.25 23.00 -5.08
N LYS A 118 11.49 23.45 -6.33
CA LYS A 118 12.82 23.87 -6.79
C LYS A 118 13.32 25.09 -6.03
N ALA A 119 12.46 26.09 -5.80
CA ALA A 119 12.81 27.28 -5.04
C ALA A 119 13.19 26.96 -3.59
N LEU A 120 12.57 25.93 -3.01
CA LEU A 120 12.89 25.41 -1.66
C LEU A 120 14.14 24.51 -1.64
N GLY A 121 14.72 24.17 -2.79
CA GLY A 121 15.90 23.30 -2.90
C GLY A 121 15.61 21.81 -2.68
N GLY A 122 14.34 21.41 -2.59
CA GLY A 122 13.92 20.05 -2.24
C GLY A 122 13.88 19.07 -3.42
N VAL A 123 14.10 19.53 -4.66
CA VAL A 123 13.93 18.69 -5.86
C VAL A 123 15.03 18.88 -6.91
N GLN A 124 15.47 17.77 -7.49
CA GLN A 124 16.38 17.72 -8.64
C GLN A 124 15.73 16.90 -9.76
N LEU A 125 15.42 17.57 -10.86
CA LEU A 125 14.88 16.94 -12.06
C LEU A 125 16.03 16.27 -12.83
N THR A 126 16.13 14.95 -12.83
CA THR A 126 17.29 14.23 -13.42
C THR A 126 17.14 13.97 -14.92
N GLY A 127 15.91 13.86 -15.43
CA GLY A 127 15.65 13.44 -16.81
C GLY A 127 15.92 11.95 -17.05
N THR A 128 16.29 11.21 -16.01
CA THR A 128 16.57 9.78 -16.15
C THR A 128 15.28 9.02 -16.38
N VAL A 129 15.18 8.34 -17.53
CA VAL A 129 14.08 7.43 -17.84
C VAL A 129 14.42 6.04 -17.32
N ARG A 130 13.71 5.59 -16.27
CA ARG A 130 13.92 4.29 -15.61
C ARG A 130 13.33 3.12 -16.38
N ALA A 131 12.20 3.34 -17.03
CA ALA A 131 11.55 2.37 -17.90
C ALA A 131 10.88 3.08 -19.07
N LEU A 132 10.89 2.44 -20.23
CA LEU A 132 10.26 2.94 -21.45
C LEU A 132 9.58 1.77 -22.16
N LEU A 133 8.32 1.95 -22.55
CA LEU A 133 7.58 0.99 -23.35
C LEU A 133 6.92 1.72 -24.51
N ILE A 134 7.06 1.18 -25.72
CA ILE A 134 6.47 1.73 -26.94
C ILE A 134 5.65 0.64 -27.62
N ASP A 135 4.39 0.95 -27.92
CA ASP A 135 3.46 0.11 -28.66
C ASP A 135 2.84 0.95 -29.80
N GLY A 136 3.39 0.81 -30.99
CA GLY A 136 2.95 1.51 -32.19
C GLY A 136 3.10 3.03 -32.08
N SER A 137 2.00 3.73 -31.81
CA SER A 137 1.97 5.19 -31.60
C SER A 137 1.84 5.59 -30.13
N ARG A 138 1.80 4.64 -29.20
CA ARG A 138 1.72 4.88 -27.76
C ARG A 138 3.08 4.64 -27.11
N GLY A 139 3.42 5.48 -26.16
CA GLY A 139 4.63 5.42 -25.36
C GLY A 139 4.30 5.62 -23.90
N ARG A 140 5.00 4.91 -23.03
CA ARG A 140 4.93 5.08 -21.57
C ARG A 140 6.34 5.16 -21.04
N ALA A 141 6.63 6.19 -20.27
CA ALA A 141 7.92 6.42 -19.65
C ALA A 141 7.77 6.54 -18.13
N VAL A 142 8.71 5.94 -17.40
CA VAL A 142 8.85 6.15 -15.95
C VAL A 142 10.01 7.10 -15.74
N VAL A 143 9.72 8.33 -15.36
CA VAL A 143 10.69 9.43 -15.31
C VAL A 143 11.09 9.72 -13.87
N GLU A 144 12.40 9.80 -13.61
CA GLU A 144 12.95 10.01 -12.28
C GLU A 144 13.16 11.48 -11.92
N THR A 145 12.84 11.78 -10.67
CA THR A 145 13.13 13.02 -9.98
C THR A 145 13.72 12.69 -8.61
N ILE A 146 14.80 13.35 -8.19
CA ILE A 146 15.33 13.19 -6.84
C ILE A 146 14.67 14.23 -5.93
N LYS A 147 14.02 13.81 -4.85
CA LYS A 147 13.48 14.70 -3.82
C LYS A 147 14.14 14.40 -2.48
N ASP A 148 14.68 15.44 -1.84
CA ASP A 148 15.37 15.33 -0.55
C ASP A 148 16.41 14.18 -0.49
N GLY A 149 17.11 13.96 -1.61
CA GLY A 149 18.13 12.91 -1.74
C GLY A 149 17.60 11.50 -2.06
N ALA A 150 16.29 11.28 -2.10
CA ALA A 150 15.66 10.01 -2.45
C ALA A 150 15.12 10.01 -3.90
N PRO A 151 15.20 8.87 -4.62
CA PRO A 151 14.69 8.76 -5.99
C PRO A 151 13.16 8.56 -6.00
N TYR A 152 12.45 9.49 -6.63
CA TYR A 152 11.04 9.39 -6.94
C TYR A 152 10.85 9.20 -8.44
N VAL A 153 9.78 8.52 -8.83
CA VAL A 153 9.39 8.33 -10.22
C VAL A 153 7.93 8.70 -10.43
N GLN A 154 7.63 9.09 -11.67
CA GLN A 154 6.27 9.30 -12.14
C GLN A 154 6.11 8.66 -13.52
N THR A 155 4.93 8.12 -13.78
CA THR A 155 4.60 7.54 -15.09
C THR A 155 4.02 8.61 -16.00
N TRP A 156 4.64 8.79 -17.16
CA TRP A 156 4.22 9.72 -18.20
C TRP A 156 3.78 8.95 -19.44
N PHE A 157 2.74 9.44 -20.11
CA PHE A 157 2.15 8.82 -21.29
C PHE A 157 2.35 9.70 -22.50
N TYR A 158 2.64 9.07 -23.63
CA TYR A 158 2.98 9.78 -24.86
C TYR A 158 2.26 9.18 -26.05
N TRP A 159 1.72 10.02 -26.94
CA TRP A 159 1.25 9.60 -28.25
C TRP A 159 2.09 10.23 -29.37
N ARG A 160 2.37 9.44 -30.40
CA ARG A 160 3.12 9.87 -31.59
C ARG A 160 2.16 10.39 -32.65
N TYR A 161 2.27 11.68 -32.94
CA TYR A 161 1.56 12.36 -34.01
C TYR A 161 2.49 12.61 -35.21
N SER A 162 1.97 13.20 -36.28
CA SER A 162 2.75 13.54 -37.48
C SER A 162 3.88 14.53 -37.20
N ASP A 163 3.72 15.37 -36.18
CA ASP A 163 4.65 16.42 -35.76
C ASP A 163 5.58 16.01 -34.61
N GLY A 164 5.42 14.80 -34.05
CA GLY A 164 6.29 14.28 -32.98
C GLY A 164 5.54 13.57 -31.85
N TRP A 165 6.27 13.23 -30.79
CA TRP A 165 5.69 12.73 -29.56
C TRP A 165 5.08 13.88 -28.75
N ARG A 166 3.92 13.63 -28.14
CA ARG A 166 3.25 14.57 -27.24
C ARG A 166 2.90 13.87 -25.95
N HIS A 167 3.09 14.54 -24.82
CA HIS A 167 2.62 14.05 -23.53
C HIS A 167 1.10 14.16 -23.51
N VAL A 168 0.44 13.07 -23.16
CA VAL A 168 -1.02 12.90 -23.14
C VAL A 168 -1.49 12.51 -21.73
N PRO A 169 -2.79 12.62 -21.40
CA PRO A 169 -3.28 12.14 -20.12
C PRO A 169 -2.99 10.65 -19.88
N PRO A 170 -3.03 10.20 -18.60
CA PRO A 170 -2.81 8.81 -18.27
C PRO A 170 -3.65 7.84 -19.10
N ASP A 171 -2.98 6.91 -19.80
CA ASP A 171 -3.64 5.80 -20.50
C ASP A 171 -3.57 4.57 -19.60
N TYR A 172 -4.56 4.41 -18.72
CA TYR A 172 -4.65 3.28 -17.79
C TYR A 172 -4.77 1.92 -18.49
N THR A 173 -5.16 1.90 -19.78
CA THR A 173 -5.17 0.65 -20.57
C THR A 173 -3.76 0.22 -21.00
N PHE A 174 -2.76 1.09 -20.85
CA PHE A 174 -1.37 0.86 -21.20
C PHE A 174 -0.48 0.67 -19.96
N TRP A 175 -0.99 -0.04 -18.94
CA TRP A 175 -0.24 -0.40 -17.73
C TRP A 175 0.54 -1.74 -17.84
N GLY A 176 0.29 -2.51 -18.90
CA GLY A 176 0.94 -3.78 -19.18
C GLY A 176 0.05 -4.98 -18.84
N GLU A 177 0.57 -6.18 -19.09
CA GLU A 177 -0.22 -7.40 -18.95
C GLU A 177 -0.58 -7.70 -17.48
N PRO A 178 -1.76 -8.31 -17.22
CA PRO A 178 -2.11 -8.79 -15.89
C PRO A 178 -1.12 -9.83 -15.36
N GLN A 179 -0.73 -9.65 -14.11
CA GLN A 179 0.18 -10.51 -13.38
C GLN A 179 -0.36 -10.76 -11.96
N GLN A 180 0.22 -11.77 -11.31
CA GLN A 180 -0.12 -12.10 -9.94
C GLN A 180 1.10 -12.52 -9.13
N TYR A 181 1.10 -12.14 -7.85
CA TYR A 181 1.97 -12.65 -6.82
C TYR A 181 1.16 -13.63 -5.97
N ASN A 182 1.70 -14.82 -5.73
CA ASN A 182 1.06 -15.86 -4.93
C ASN A 182 1.91 -16.11 -3.68
N GLY A 183 1.45 -15.60 -2.55
CA GLY A 183 1.91 -15.95 -1.21
C GLY A 183 1.11 -17.12 -0.63
N VAL A 184 1.37 -17.44 0.64
CA VAL A 184 0.67 -18.53 1.35
C VAL A 184 -0.75 -18.13 1.74
N ARG A 185 -0.91 -16.92 2.28
CA ARG A 185 -2.21 -16.36 2.73
C ARG A 185 -2.65 -15.13 1.95
N VAL A 186 -1.80 -14.67 1.03
CA VAL A 186 -2.01 -13.42 0.29
C VAL A 186 -1.80 -13.66 -1.20
N THR A 187 -2.75 -13.25 -2.01
CA THR A 187 -2.57 -13.13 -3.46
C THR A 187 -2.66 -11.66 -3.85
N VAL A 188 -1.73 -11.16 -4.67
CA VAL A 188 -1.80 -9.80 -5.20
C VAL A 188 -2.00 -9.87 -6.71
N ARG A 189 -3.07 -9.26 -7.22
CA ARG A 189 -3.36 -9.08 -8.65
C ARG A 189 -2.96 -7.67 -9.06
N TYR A 190 -2.23 -7.53 -10.16
CA TYR A 190 -1.68 -6.26 -10.59
C TYR A 190 -1.36 -6.27 -12.09
N LEU A 191 -1.03 -5.12 -12.66
CA LEU A 191 -0.54 -4.99 -14.04
C LEU A 191 0.98 -4.85 -14.05
N ALA A 192 1.64 -5.25 -15.13
CA ALA A 192 3.11 -5.45 -15.16
C ALA A 192 3.96 -4.27 -14.64
N LEU A 193 3.51 -3.01 -14.79
CA LEU A 193 4.22 -1.83 -14.26
C LEU A 193 4.31 -1.85 -12.71
N ASP A 194 3.30 -2.39 -12.03
CA ASP A 194 3.20 -2.44 -10.57
C ASP A 194 3.95 -3.61 -9.94
N ASN A 195 4.68 -4.43 -10.72
CA ASN A 195 5.27 -5.68 -10.22
C ASN A 195 6.15 -5.51 -8.97
N ALA A 196 6.98 -4.47 -8.91
CA ALA A 196 7.83 -4.23 -7.74
C ALA A 196 6.99 -3.89 -6.50
N PHE A 197 6.06 -2.94 -6.63
CA PHE A 197 5.11 -2.56 -5.59
C PHE A 197 4.28 -3.74 -5.10
N ALA A 198 3.64 -4.47 -6.01
CA ALA A 198 2.73 -5.55 -5.67
C ALA A 198 3.42 -6.71 -4.97
N ARG A 199 4.67 -7.02 -5.34
CA ARG A 199 5.49 -8.01 -4.64
C ARG A 199 5.83 -7.56 -3.23
N GLU A 200 6.29 -6.32 -3.07
CA GLU A 200 6.64 -5.79 -1.75
C GLU A 200 5.42 -5.71 -0.83
N ALA A 201 4.29 -5.19 -1.32
CA ALA A 201 3.03 -5.15 -0.60
C ALA A 201 2.56 -6.56 -0.20
N GLY A 202 2.61 -7.53 -1.13
CA GLY A 202 2.25 -8.92 -0.87
C GLY A 202 3.10 -9.55 0.24
N ILE A 203 4.43 -9.42 0.16
CA ILE A 203 5.36 -9.93 1.19
C ILE A 203 5.11 -9.25 2.54
N ARG A 204 4.93 -7.93 2.55
CA ARG A 204 4.77 -7.15 3.79
C ARG A 204 3.45 -7.48 4.48
N VAL A 205 2.34 -7.50 3.74
CA VAL A 205 1.01 -7.83 4.27
C VAL A 205 0.95 -9.28 4.75
N GLU A 206 1.57 -10.21 4.03
CA GLU A 206 1.69 -11.61 4.48
C GLU A 206 2.49 -11.71 5.79
N GLY A 207 3.59 -10.96 5.92
CA GLY A 207 4.34 -10.83 7.17
C GLY A 207 3.48 -10.30 8.31
N TRP A 208 2.73 -9.22 8.09
CA TRP A 208 1.82 -8.64 9.09
C TRP A 208 0.74 -9.62 9.55
N ILE A 209 0.10 -10.33 8.62
CA ILE A 209 -0.91 -11.35 8.93
C ILE A 209 -0.26 -12.49 9.72
N ASN A 210 0.92 -12.95 9.34
CA ASN A 210 1.62 -14.03 10.04
C ASN A 210 2.03 -13.62 11.45
N ASP A 211 2.57 -12.41 11.62
CA ASP A 211 2.96 -11.85 12.92
C ASP A 211 1.72 -11.70 13.82
N ALA A 212 0.63 -11.13 13.29
CA ALA A 212 -0.60 -10.95 14.06
C ALA A 212 -1.25 -12.28 14.43
N CYS A 213 -1.39 -13.20 13.48
CA CYS A 213 -2.15 -14.43 13.71
C CYS A 213 -1.38 -15.50 14.47
N THR A 214 -0.06 -15.58 14.32
CA THR A 214 0.74 -16.61 15.00
C THR A 214 1.12 -16.16 16.40
N ALA A 215 1.46 -14.88 16.59
CA ALA A 215 1.95 -14.40 17.88
C ALA A 215 0.86 -13.77 18.77
N LEU A 216 -0.24 -13.24 18.20
CA LEU A 216 -1.15 -12.36 18.93
C LEU A 216 -2.58 -12.91 19.01
N LEU A 217 -3.20 -13.16 17.86
CA LEU A 217 -4.65 -13.31 17.74
C LEU A 217 -5.13 -14.75 17.68
N GLN A 218 -4.23 -15.72 17.49
CA GLN A 218 -4.56 -17.13 17.29
C GLN A 218 -5.67 -17.31 16.23
N CYS A 219 -5.55 -16.63 15.08
CA CYS A 219 -6.62 -16.47 14.08
C CYS A 219 -7.19 -17.78 13.47
N GLY A 220 -6.75 -18.97 13.91
CA GLY A 220 -7.22 -20.25 13.38
C GLY A 220 -7.10 -20.33 11.86
N ASP A 221 -8.22 -20.69 11.22
CA ASP A 221 -8.37 -20.73 9.77
C ASP A 221 -8.64 -19.33 9.20
N PHE A 222 -7.64 -18.46 9.30
CA PHE A 222 -7.72 -17.11 8.75
C PHE A 222 -7.95 -17.15 7.22
N PRO A 223 -8.96 -16.43 6.70
CA PRO A 223 -9.27 -16.46 5.26
C PRO A 223 -8.12 -15.95 4.39
N HIS A 224 -8.07 -16.46 3.15
CA HIS A 224 -7.08 -16.01 2.17
C HIS A 224 -7.40 -14.60 1.71
N VAL A 225 -6.43 -13.68 1.85
CA VAL A 225 -6.60 -12.27 1.48
C VAL A 225 -6.17 -12.07 0.03
N THR A 226 -7.02 -11.42 -0.76
CA THR A 226 -6.66 -10.99 -2.11
C THR A 226 -6.45 -9.48 -2.12
N LEU A 227 -5.33 -9.02 -2.64
CA LEU A 227 -5.07 -7.62 -2.94
C LEU A 227 -5.23 -7.42 -4.45
N THR A 228 -5.87 -6.33 -4.87
CA THR A 228 -5.91 -5.93 -6.28
C THR A 228 -5.42 -4.50 -6.40
N VAL A 229 -4.38 -4.31 -7.20
CA VAL A 229 -3.85 -2.99 -7.55
C VAL A 229 -4.67 -2.45 -8.72
N LEU A 230 -5.35 -1.34 -8.47
CA LEU A 230 -6.21 -0.66 -9.43
C LEU A 230 -5.49 0.53 -10.06
N THR A 231 -5.78 0.76 -11.34
CA THR A 231 -5.21 1.84 -12.15
C THR A 231 -6.32 2.79 -12.58
N ASP A 232 -7.08 3.31 -11.62
CA ASP A 232 -8.12 4.31 -11.89
C ASP A 232 -8.15 5.38 -10.79
N ASP A 233 -8.64 6.56 -11.15
CA ASP A 233 -8.67 7.72 -10.25
C ASP A 233 -9.81 7.66 -9.21
N SER A 234 -10.58 6.56 -9.16
CA SER A 234 -11.69 6.41 -8.22
C SER A 234 -11.24 6.03 -6.81
N LEU A 235 -9.97 5.64 -6.67
CA LEU A 235 -9.39 5.18 -5.41
C LEU A 235 -8.17 6.03 -5.02
N SER A 236 -8.29 6.77 -3.91
CA SER A 236 -7.17 7.52 -3.32
C SER A 236 -6.40 6.71 -2.27
N ASP A 237 -7.09 5.80 -1.57
CA ASP A 237 -6.59 5.11 -0.38
C ASP A 237 -6.93 3.62 -0.42
N ALA A 238 -6.22 2.80 0.36
CA ALA A 238 -6.52 1.38 0.45
C ALA A 238 -7.89 1.16 1.10
N ARG A 239 -8.71 0.25 0.55
CA ARG A 239 -10.01 -0.09 1.14
C ARG A 239 -10.40 -1.53 0.86
N TRP A 240 -11.21 -2.10 1.74
CA TRP A 240 -11.87 -3.38 1.47
C TRP A 240 -12.97 -3.21 0.43
N SER A 241 -13.08 -4.17 -0.47
CA SER A 241 -14.16 -4.21 -1.47
C SER A 241 -15.51 -4.40 -0.77
N ALA A 242 -16.53 -3.70 -1.25
CA ALA A 242 -17.89 -3.82 -0.73
C ALA A 242 -18.50 -5.21 -1.01
N ASP A 243 -18.08 -5.85 -2.09
CA ASP A 243 -18.60 -7.14 -2.56
C ASP A 243 -17.86 -8.34 -1.96
N ASN A 244 -16.63 -8.14 -1.48
CA ASN A 244 -15.81 -9.20 -0.90
C ASN A 244 -14.98 -8.67 0.29
N PRO A 245 -15.27 -9.11 1.52
CA PRO A 245 -14.60 -8.61 2.73
C PRO A 245 -13.11 -8.96 2.82
N TRP A 246 -12.64 -9.90 1.99
CA TRP A 246 -11.24 -10.36 1.91
C TRP A 246 -10.54 -9.93 0.62
N LEU A 247 -11.15 -9.00 -0.13
CA LEU A 247 -10.54 -8.34 -1.27
C LEU A 247 -10.15 -6.91 -0.88
N LEU A 248 -8.86 -6.63 -0.78
CA LEU A 248 -8.32 -5.30 -0.56
C LEU A 248 -8.00 -4.63 -1.91
N GLU A 249 -8.60 -3.48 -2.14
CA GLU A 249 -8.34 -2.63 -3.31
C GLU A 249 -7.23 -1.63 -2.95
N LEU A 250 -6.18 -1.58 -3.76
CA LEU A 250 -5.03 -0.69 -3.59
C LEU A 250 -4.89 0.22 -4.81
N PRO A 251 -4.69 1.54 -4.65
CA PRO A 251 -4.33 2.39 -5.77
C PRO A 251 -2.90 2.05 -6.24
N SER A 252 -2.68 2.06 -7.56
CA SER A 252 -1.33 1.96 -8.12
C SER A 252 -0.50 3.19 -7.69
N PRO A 253 0.68 2.99 -7.09
CA PRO A 253 1.52 4.12 -6.68
C PRO A 253 2.11 4.87 -7.88
N PHE A 254 2.07 4.27 -9.08
CA PHE A 254 2.63 4.84 -10.30
C PHE A 254 1.66 5.79 -11.03
N MET A 255 0.42 5.93 -10.53
CA MET A 255 -0.52 6.96 -10.96
C MET A 255 -0.11 8.36 -10.49
N THR A 256 0.59 8.41 -9.36
CA THR A 256 1.16 9.64 -8.81
C THR A 256 2.66 9.49 -8.71
N GLN A 257 3.32 10.48 -8.10
CA GLN A 257 4.75 10.40 -7.86
C GLN A 257 5.01 9.51 -6.65
N THR A 258 5.80 8.46 -6.83
CA THR A 258 6.16 7.51 -5.77
C THR A 258 7.65 7.30 -5.66
N ARG A 259 8.11 6.80 -4.52
CA ARG A 259 9.51 6.48 -4.27
C ARG A 259 9.89 5.22 -5.05
N TYR A 260 10.99 5.25 -5.80
CA TYR A 260 11.36 4.15 -6.70
C TYR A 260 12.08 3.00 -5.99
N ASP A 261 12.90 3.30 -4.99
CA ASP A 261 13.67 2.32 -4.21
C ASP A 261 12.84 1.63 -3.11
N GLU A 262 11.72 2.24 -2.71
CA GLU A 262 10.76 1.68 -1.75
C GLU A 262 9.33 1.97 -2.26
N PRO A 263 8.85 1.22 -3.27
CA PRO A 263 7.57 1.50 -3.91
C PRO A 263 6.36 1.33 -2.98
N PHE A 264 6.49 0.51 -1.91
CA PHE A 264 5.48 0.41 -0.86
C PHE A 264 5.91 1.20 0.40
N THR A 265 5.65 2.50 0.40
CA THR A 265 6.09 3.43 1.46
C THR A 265 5.04 4.48 1.83
N GLY A 266 5.38 5.33 2.81
CA GLY A 266 4.64 6.53 3.17
C GLY A 266 3.18 6.29 3.58
N ALA A 267 2.31 7.21 3.13
CA ALA A 267 0.88 7.22 3.48
C ALA A 267 0.15 5.96 2.99
N LEU A 268 0.49 5.44 1.81
CA LEU A 268 -0.15 4.22 1.29
C LEU A 268 0.18 3.01 2.17
N LYS A 269 1.44 2.84 2.57
CA LYS A 269 1.85 1.76 3.49
C LYS A 269 1.13 1.84 4.82
N GLN A 270 0.98 3.05 5.37
CA GLN A 270 0.23 3.30 6.59
C GLN A 270 -1.26 2.97 6.42
N SER A 271 -1.91 3.44 5.35
CA SER A 271 -3.31 3.16 5.04
C SER A 271 -3.58 1.66 4.92
N VAL A 272 -2.71 0.91 4.23
CA VAL A 272 -2.79 -0.56 4.15
C VAL A 272 -2.62 -1.21 5.52
N ALA A 273 -1.68 -0.73 6.33
CA ALA A 273 -1.48 -1.24 7.69
C ALA A 273 -2.73 -1.04 8.57
N GLU A 274 -3.37 0.13 8.48
CA GLU A 274 -4.59 0.48 9.22
C GLU A 274 -5.77 -0.43 8.84
N VAL A 275 -6.06 -0.58 7.55
CA VAL A 275 -7.20 -1.40 7.10
C VAL A 275 -6.99 -2.90 7.33
N ILE A 276 -5.74 -3.38 7.27
CA ILE A 276 -5.38 -4.77 7.62
C ILE A 276 -5.50 -4.98 9.13
N ALA A 277 -4.95 -4.07 9.94
CA ALA A 277 -5.04 -4.16 11.40
C ALA A 277 -6.49 -4.16 11.89
N GLN A 278 -7.32 -3.26 11.35
CA GLN A 278 -8.75 -3.21 11.65
C GLN A 278 -9.43 -4.54 11.31
N ARG A 279 -9.22 -5.07 10.10
CA ARG A 279 -9.83 -6.34 9.68
C ARG A 279 -9.41 -7.51 10.56
N LEU A 280 -8.13 -7.57 10.94
CA LEU A 280 -7.60 -8.61 11.82
C LEU A 280 -8.23 -8.56 13.22
N VAL A 281 -8.42 -7.35 13.75
CA VAL A 281 -9.11 -7.14 15.03
C VAL A 281 -10.57 -7.55 14.93
N ASP A 282 -11.24 -7.20 13.84
CA ASP A 282 -12.65 -7.54 13.62
C ASP A 282 -12.86 -9.05 13.52
N GLU A 283 -11.98 -9.75 12.81
CA GLU A 283 -12.04 -11.22 12.64
C GLU A 283 -11.69 -11.97 13.93
N ALA A 284 -10.75 -11.43 14.72
CA ALA A 284 -10.36 -12.04 15.99
C ALA A 284 -11.35 -11.75 17.13
N SER A 285 -12.21 -10.74 16.99
CA SER A 285 -13.23 -10.41 17.98
C SER A 285 -14.33 -11.47 18.01
N SER A 286 -14.80 -11.84 19.21
CA SER A 286 -15.95 -12.73 19.36
C SER A 286 -17.28 -12.05 18.99
N ASP A 287 -17.32 -10.71 19.06
CA ASP A 287 -18.42 -9.87 18.61
C ASP A 287 -17.87 -8.72 17.75
N PRO A 288 -18.06 -8.75 16.42
CA PRO A 288 -17.54 -7.72 15.52
C PRO A 288 -18.38 -6.43 15.53
N ALA A 289 -19.44 -6.35 16.33
CA ALA A 289 -20.27 -5.16 16.43
C ALA A 289 -19.46 -3.94 16.91
N GLU A 290 -19.85 -2.76 16.41
CA GLU A 290 -19.21 -1.51 16.82
C GLU A 290 -19.37 -1.28 18.33
N PRO A 291 -18.30 -0.85 19.03
CA PRO A 291 -18.39 -0.51 20.44
C PRO A 291 -19.45 0.55 20.71
N THR A 292 -20.16 0.40 21.82
CA THR A 292 -21.06 1.43 22.31
C THR A 292 -20.25 2.70 22.61
N ALA A 293 -20.65 3.84 22.04
CA ALA A 293 -19.83 5.06 22.00
C ALA A 293 -19.28 5.56 23.35
N ASN A 294 -19.93 5.22 24.46
CA ASN A 294 -19.56 5.64 25.82
C ASN A 294 -19.00 4.50 26.69
N SER A 295 -18.83 3.30 26.13
CA SER A 295 -18.20 2.17 26.81
C SER A 295 -16.68 2.27 26.76
N ASP A 296 -15.99 1.56 27.64
CA ASP A 296 -14.52 1.49 27.57
C ASP A 296 -14.06 0.69 26.34
N ALA A 297 -14.91 -0.18 25.78
CA ALA A 297 -14.65 -0.87 24.51
C ALA A 297 -14.39 0.12 23.34
N ALA A 298 -15.04 1.30 23.36
CA ALA A 298 -14.82 2.36 22.37
C ALA A 298 -13.41 2.97 22.43
N TYR A 299 -12.69 2.78 23.53
CA TYR A 299 -11.25 3.07 23.62
C TYR A 299 -10.40 1.85 23.28
N LEU A 300 -10.71 0.71 23.89
CA LEU A 300 -9.86 -0.49 23.83
C LEU A 300 -9.71 -1.01 22.39
N ARG A 301 -10.79 -1.09 21.61
CA ARG A 301 -10.73 -1.64 20.25
C ARG A 301 -9.86 -0.77 19.33
N PRO A 302 -10.07 0.56 19.19
CA PRO A 302 -9.17 1.40 18.39
C PRO A 302 -7.73 1.45 18.91
N ALA A 303 -7.53 1.37 20.23
CA ALA A 303 -6.20 1.31 20.81
C ALA A 303 -5.44 0.04 20.39
N ILE A 304 -6.11 -1.11 20.31
CA ILE A 304 -5.51 -2.37 19.83
C ILE A 304 -5.16 -2.28 18.35
N VAL A 305 -6.05 -1.72 17.53
CA VAL A 305 -5.78 -1.45 16.10
C VAL A 305 -4.55 -0.54 15.95
N THR A 306 -4.50 0.55 16.70
CA THR A 306 -3.38 1.51 16.68
C THR A 306 -2.06 0.88 17.12
N TRP A 307 -2.11 -0.01 18.12
CA TRP A 307 -0.95 -0.77 18.56
C TRP A 307 -0.45 -1.75 17.47
N LEU A 308 -1.35 -2.45 16.79
CA LEU A 308 -1.02 -3.33 15.66
C LEU A 308 -0.40 -2.55 14.50
N VAL A 309 -0.95 -1.39 14.14
CA VAL A 309 -0.37 -0.49 13.11
C VAL A 309 1.05 -0.08 13.50
N GLY A 310 1.27 0.28 14.77
CA GLY A 310 2.60 0.56 15.30
C GLY A 310 3.58 -0.59 15.09
N ARG A 311 3.15 -1.83 15.39
CA ARG A 311 3.95 -3.03 15.17
C ARG A 311 4.25 -3.27 13.68
N PHE A 312 3.25 -3.13 12.81
CA PHE A 312 3.39 -3.30 11.35
C PHE A 312 4.35 -2.31 10.73
N MET A 313 4.31 -1.06 11.21
CA MET A 313 5.13 0.04 10.74
C MET A 313 6.47 0.16 11.49
N GLN A 314 6.66 -0.60 12.58
CA GLN A 314 7.80 -0.50 13.49
C GLN A 314 7.93 0.92 14.10
N LEU A 315 6.80 1.51 14.46
CA LEU A 315 6.69 2.83 15.07
C LEU A 315 6.11 2.71 16.48
N SER A 316 6.60 3.54 17.40
CA SER A 316 5.94 3.71 18.69
C SER A 316 4.65 4.50 18.47
N THR A 317 3.52 3.92 18.87
CA THR A 317 2.23 4.60 18.85
C THR A 317 1.84 5.01 20.27
N ASP A 318 0.93 5.97 20.40
CA ASP A 318 0.43 6.43 21.71
C ASP A 318 -0.58 5.46 22.35
N SER A 319 -0.60 4.19 21.92
CA SER A 319 -1.42 3.12 22.50
C SER A 319 -0.79 2.54 23.77
N LEU A 320 -0.53 3.42 24.73
CA LEU A 320 0.27 3.15 25.94
C LEU A 320 -0.30 2.01 26.79
N LEU A 321 -1.63 1.93 26.94
CA LEU A 321 -2.26 0.87 27.72
C LEU A 321 -2.02 -0.50 27.06
N ILE A 322 -2.30 -0.62 25.76
CA ILE A 322 -2.17 -1.90 25.05
C ILE A 322 -0.71 -2.33 24.95
N ASP A 323 0.19 -1.38 24.68
CA ASP A 323 1.63 -1.63 24.62
C ASP A 323 2.19 -2.11 25.98
N SER A 324 1.78 -1.49 27.09
CA SER A 324 2.20 -1.94 28.44
C SER A 324 1.59 -3.29 28.82
N VAL A 325 0.34 -3.58 28.43
CA VAL A 325 -0.25 -4.93 28.60
C VAL A 325 0.58 -5.97 27.85
N ALA A 326 0.91 -5.72 26.59
CA ALA A 326 1.71 -6.64 25.78
C ALA A 326 3.12 -6.86 26.36
N ARG A 327 3.78 -5.79 26.84
CA ARG A 327 5.12 -5.89 27.45
C ARG A 327 5.14 -6.64 28.78
N ASN A 328 4.16 -6.40 29.64
CA ASN A 328 4.17 -6.92 31.01
C ASN A 328 3.48 -8.29 31.15
N TYR A 329 2.50 -8.59 30.29
CA TYR A 329 1.69 -9.82 30.36
C TYR A 329 1.76 -10.67 29.08
N GLY A 330 2.53 -10.23 28.09
CA GLY A 330 2.73 -10.91 26.83
C GLY A 330 1.69 -10.58 25.77
N ASP A 331 2.09 -10.79 24.52
CA ASP A 331 1.26 -10.61 23.32
C ASP A 331 -0.06 -11.42 23.36
N GLU A 332 -0.05 -12.61 23.99
CA GLU A 332 -1.24 -13.45 24.16
C GLU A 332 -2.33 -12.79 25.02
N ALA A 333 -1.96 -11.88 25.94
CA ALA A 333 -2.93 -11.12 26.73
C ALA A 333 -3.77 -10.21 25.83
N ILE A 334 -3.21 -9.69 24.73
CA ILE A 334 -3.96 -8.88 23.76
C ILE A 334 -4.97 -9.74 22.99
N GLY A 335 -4.58 -10.97 22.62
CA GLY A 335 -5.50 -11.94 22.01
C GLY A 335 -6.66 -12.28 22.94
N ARG A 336 -6.39 -12.57 24.22
CA ARG A 336 -7.44 -12.81 25.23
C ARG A 336 -8.33 -11.60 25.45
N LEU A 337 -7.75 -10.39 25.46
CA LEU A 337 -8.47 -9.14 25.58
C LEU A 337 -9.47 -8.97 24.42
N LEU A 338 -9.03 -9.20 23.18
CA LEU A 338 -9.91 -9.13 22.01
C LEU A 338 -11.03 -10.16 22.04
N LEU A 339 -10.74 -11.40 22.42
CA LEU A 339 -11.75 -12.46 22.53
C LEU A 339 -12.81 -12.15 23.60
N ALA A 340 -12.40 -11.50 24.70
CA ALA A 340 -13.28 -11.12 25.79
C ALA A 340 -14.01 -9.78 25.55
N LEU A 341 -13.61 -9.01 24.54
CA LEU A 341 -14.18 -7.71 24.26
C LEU A 341 -15.58 -7.84 23.64
N THR A 342 -16.52 -7.12 24.22
CA THR A 342 -17.89 -6.95 23.73
C THR A 342 -18.19 -5.46 23.56
N PRO A 343 -19.24 -5.08 22.81
CA PRO A 343 -19.57 -3.67 22.57
C PRO A 343 -19.77 -2.81 23.82
N ASP A 344 -20.17 -3.43 24.94
CA ASP A 344 -20.43 -2.75 26.23
C ASP A 344 -19.35 -3.02 27.28
N SER A 345 -18.23 -3.63 26.89
CA SER A 345 -17.15 -3.99 27.82
C SER A 345 -16.61 -2.78 28.59
N GLN A 346 -16.37 -3.01 29.87
CA GLN A 346 -15.67 -2.09 30.77
C GLN A 346 -14.18 -2.44 30.80
N VAL A 347 -13.34 -1.50 31.22
CA VAL A 347 -11.87 -1.67 31.25
C VAL A 347 -11.41 -2.82 32.16
N ALA A 348 -12.28 -3.31 33.06
CA ALA A 348 -12.10 -4.53 33.85
C ALA A 348 -11.61 -5.73 33.03
N VAL A 349 -12.05 -5.85 31.77
CA VAL A 349 -11.67 -6.94 30.86
C VAL A 349 -10.14 -7.03 30.62
N VAL A 350 -9.42 -5.92 30.83
CA VAL A 350 -7.96 -5.89 30.74
C VAL A 350 -7.31 -6.70 31.87
N ALA A 351 -7.86 -6.65 33.09
CA ALA A 351 -7.36 -7.46 34.21
C ALA A 351 -7.60 -8.95 33.96
N ASP A 352 -8.79 -9.30 33.47
CA ASP A 352 -9.15 -10.67 33.13
C ASP A 352 -8.21 -11.23 32.04
N ALA A 353 -7.93 -10.44 31.00
CA ALA A 353 -7.04 -10.82 29.91
C ALA A 353 -5.57 -10.97 30.34
N ALA A 354 -5.12 -10.12 31.28
CA ALA A 354 -3.80 -10.19 31.89
C ALA A 354 -3.68 -11.33 32.93
N GLY A 355 -4.79 -11.92 33.36
CA GLY A 355 -4.82 -12.97 34.38
C GLY A 355 -4.57 -12.45 35.80
N VAL A 356 -4.88 -11.18 36.07
CA VAL A 356 -4.73 -10.57 37.40
C VAL A 356 -6.10 -10.40 38.08
N PRO A 357 -6.19 -10.45 39.43
CA PRO A 357 -7.47 -10.42 40.14
C PRO A 357 -8.24 -9.10 40.06
N SER A 358 -7.55 -7.97 39.83
CA SER A 358 -8.17 -6.65 39.83
C SER A 358 -7.38 -5.63 39.01
N LEU A 359 -8.06 -4.55 38.59
CA LEU A 359 -7.40 -3.42 37.92
C LEU A 359 -6.34 -2.72 38.78
N GLY A 360 -6.45 -2.81 40.11
CA GLY A 360 -5.47 -2.19 41.01
C GLY A 360 -4.13 -2.92 41.05
N GLU A 361 -4.09 -4.17 40.60
CA GLU A 361 -2.88 -5.00 40.51
C GLU A 361 -2.25 -4.97 39.11
N LEU A 362 -2.90 -4.32 38.14
CA LEU A 362 -2.36 -4.15 36.80
C LEU A 362 -1.21 -3.14 36.80
N ASP A 363 0.00 -3.65 36.59
CA ASP A 363 1.15 -2.85 36.16
C ASP A 363 1.02 -2.49 34.67
N VAL A 364 0.34 -1.38 34.38
CA VAL A 364 0.11 -0.86 33.01
C VAL A 364 0.12 0.67 32.99
N ASP A 365 0.29 1.24 31.79
CA ASP A 365 0.27 2.68 31.57
C ASP A 365 -1.14 3.21 31.29
N TRP A 366 -1.75 3.77 32.32
CA TRP A 366 -3.11 4.32 32.28
C TRP A 366 -3.26 5.67 31.56
N ARG A 367 -2.15 6.33 31.16
CA ARG A 367 -2.19 7.71 30.64
C ARG A 367 -3.11 7.87 29.43
N GLY A 368 -3.03 6.95 28.47
CA GLY A 368 -3.86 6.97 27.26
C GLY A 368 -5.35 6.81 27.58
N PHE A 369 -5.70 5.84 28.44
CA PHE A 369 -7.07 5.56 28.84
C PHE A 369 -7.70 6.72 29.63
N LEU A 370 -6.97 7.26 30.62
CA LEU A 370 -7.46 8.39 31.42
C LEU A 370 -7.58 9.67 30.59
N THR A 371 -6.69 9.89 29.62
CA THR A 371 -6.83 10.98 28.64
C THR A 371 -8.11 10.82 27.83
N TRP A 372 -8.42 9.62 27.35
CA TRP A 372 -9.67 9.34 26.65
C TRP A 372 -10.89 9.56 27.55
N ARG A 373 -10.88 9.08 28.80
CA ARG A 373 -11.99 9.30 29.76
C ARG A 373 -12.28 10.78 30.00
N LEU A 374 -11.24 11.62 30.12
CA LEU A 374 -11.40 13.07 30.27
C LEU A 374 -11.98 13.73 28.99
N ARG A 375 -11.59 13.25 27.81
CA ARG A 375 -12.21 13.71 26.54
C ARG A 375 -13.67 13.26 26.45
N LEU A 376 -13.99 12.06 26.92
CA LEU A 376 -15.36 11.56 26.95
C LEU A 376 -16.27 12.42 27.84
N GLU A 377 -15.78 12.91 28.99
CA GLU A 377 -16.51 13.90 29.82
C GLU A 377 -16.93 15.11 28.97
N ASN A 378 -16.00 15.67 28.18
CA ASN A 378 -16.27 16.83 27.32
C ASN A 378 -17.28 16.49 26.20
N THR A 379 -17.14 15.32 25.58
CA THR A 379 -18.08 14.85 24.57
C THR A 379 -19.49 14.71 25.13
N LEU A 380 -19.65 14.07 26.30
CA LEU A 380 -20.95 13.86 26.95
C LEU A 380 -21.60 15.18 27.41
N PHE A 381 -20.78 16.13 27.87
CA PHE A 381 -21.23 17.50 28.14
C PHE A 381 -21.78 18.16 26.88
N SER A 382 -21.04 18.10 25.76
CA SER A 382 -21.47 18.71 24.49
C SER A 382 -22.73 18.07 23.88
N GLN A 383 -22.95 16.78 24.16
CA GLN A 383 -24.13 16.02 23.73
C GLN A 383 -25.34 16.20 24.65
N ALA A 384 -25.22 17.00 25.71
CA ALA A 384 -26.23 17.16 26.75
C ALA A 384 -26.66 15.81 27.41
N ASN A 385 -25.74 14.86 27.58
CA ASN A 385 -26.01 13.56 28.20
C ASN A 385 -25.53 13.50 29.67
N GLU A 386 -26.31 14.11 30.56
CA GLU A 386 -25.98 14.22 32.00
C GLU A 386 -25.80 12.86 32.67
N ASN A 387 -26.66 11.88 32.36
CA ASN A 387 -26.63 10.59 33.04
C ASN A 387 -25.34 9.81 32.75
N ALA A 388 -24.91 9.79 31.49
CA ALA A 388 -23.64 9.16 31.12
C ALA A 388 -22.45 9.96 31.68
N TYR A 389 -22.53 11.29 31.73
CA TYR A 389 -21.48 12.13 32.31
C TYR A 389 -21.29 11.83 33.80
N VAL A 390 -22.37 11.81 34.57
CA VAL A 390 -22.33 11.50 36.01
C VAL A 390 -21.81 10.08 36.27
N ALA A 391 -22.12 9.12 35.38
CA ALA A 391 -21.61 7.75 35.48
C ALA A 391 -20.08 7.63 35.34
N LEU A 392 -19.37 8.68 34.90
CA LEU A 392 -17.90 8.72 34.89
C LEU A 392 -17.30 9.03 36.27
N TYR A 393 -18.12 9.44 37.24
CA TYR A 393 -17.71 9.81 38.60
C TYR A 393 -18.09 8.71 39.59
N ALA A 394 -17.31 8.59 40.67
CA ALA A 394 -17.66 7.65 41.73
C ALA A 394 -18.93 8.13 42.46
N PRO A 395 -19.84 7.23 42.91
CA PRO A 395 -21.17 7.60 43.39
C PRO A 395 -21.19 8.67 44.49
N GLN A 396 -20.18 8.69 45.35
CA GLN A 396 -20.04 9.70 46.41
C GLN A 396 -19.75 11.12 45.89
N PHE A 397 -19.43 11.28 44.61
CA PHE A 397 -19.18 12.56 43.93
C PHE A 397 -20.27 12.96 42.94
N ASP A 398 -21.42 12.29 42.91
CA ASP A 398 -22.54 12.61 42.00
C ASP A 398 -22.95 14.09 42.06
N THR A 399 -23.05 14.67 43.26
CA THR A 399 -23.41 16.09 43.45
C THR A 399 -22.36 17.01 42.81
N LEU A 400 -21.08 16.66 42.91
CA LEU A 400 -19.99 17.41 42.31
C LEU A 400 -20.01 17.28 40.78
N ALA A 401 -20.25 16.07 40.27
CA ALA A 401 -20.38 15.80 38.85
C ALA A 401 -21.51 16.64 38.22
N ARG A 402 -22.71 16.62 38.82
CA ARG A 402 -23.84 17.45 38.37
C ARG A 402 -23.56 18.95 38.48
N GLY A 403 -22.88 19.37 39.54
CA GLY A 403 -22.42 20.75 39.70
C GLY A 403 -21.50 21.19 38.54
N ARG A 404 -20.52 20.36 38.18
CA ARG A 404 -19.62 20.60 37.04
C ARG A 404 -20.37 20.61 35.72
N TYR A 405 -21.28 19.66 35.51
CA TYR A 405 -22.10 19.55 34.30
C TYR A 405 -23.03 20.75 34.08
N THR A 406 -23.54 21.37 35.15
CA THR A 406 -24.40 22.57 35.05
C THR A 406 -23.61 23.88 35.01
N THR A 407 -22.29 23.84 35.23
CA THR A 407 -21.45 25.04 35.16
C THR A 407 -21.32 25.46 33.69
N PRO A 408 -21.72 26.69 33.32
CA PRO A 408 -21.63 27.14 31.95
C PRO A 408 -20.17 27.18 31.50
N LEU A 409 -19.78 26.20 30.69
CA LEU A 409 -18.54 26.22 29.93
C LEU A 409 -18.92 26.57 28.50
N ASP A 410 -18.28 27.60 27.94
CA ASP A 410 -18.33 27.83 26.50
C ASP A 410 -17.75 26.57 25.82
N PRO A 411 -18.52 25.88 24.95
CA PRO A 411 -18.07 24.67 24.28
C PRO A 411 -16.77 24.86 23.48
N THR A 412 -16.51 26.09 23.03
CA THR A 412 -15.28 26.45 22.30
C THR A 412 -14.07 26.63 23.22
N LEU A 413 -14.30 26.72 24.53
CA LEU A 413 -13.27 26.89 25.55
C LEU A 413 -13.05 25.66 26.42
N ILE A 414 -13.69 24.52 26.10
CA ILE A 414 -13.51 23.28 26.87
C ILE A 414 -12.06 22.79 26.67
N PRO A 415 -11.21 22.83 27.71
CA PRO A 415 -9.82 22.48 27.55
C PRO A 415 -9.67 20.98 27.31
N GLN A 416 -8.84 20.64 26.32
CA GLN A 416 -8.47 19.26 26.03
C GLN A 416 -7.39 18.84 27.04
N GLY A 417 -7.78 18.02 28.02
CA GLY A 417 -6.84 17.47 29.01
C GLY A 417 -6.02 16.34 28.39
N ALA A 418 -4.71 16.39 28.57
CA ALA A 418 -3.80 15.27 28.30
C ALA A 418 -3.12 14.83 29.59
N VAL A 419 -3.22 13.54 29.92
CA VAL A 419 -2.57 12.96 31.10
C VAL A 419 -1.12 12.68 30.77
N THR A 420 -0.19 13.33 31.47
CA THR A 420 1.26 13.15 31.24
C THR A 420 1.89 12.17 32.22
N GLN A 421 1.31 12.04 33.40
CA GLN A 421 1.78 11.17 34.47
C GLN A 421 0.59 10.56 35.23
N VAL A 422 0.72 9.30 35.63
CA VAL A 422 -0.20 8.61 36.53
C VAL A 422 0.61 8.07 37.70
N ILE A 423 0.16 8.36 38.91
CA ILE A 423 0.78 7.91 40.16
C ILE A 423 -0.23 6.97 40.85
N PRO A 424 0.07 5.66 40.96
CA PRO A 424 -0.74 4.76 41.76
C PRO A 424 -0.69 5.14 43.23
N ASP A 425 -1.84 5.15 43.89
CA ASP A 425 -1.97 5.44 45.32
C ASP A 425 -3.04 4.53 45.95
N VAL A 426 -3.09 4.49 47.28
CA VAL A 426 -4.11 3.77 48.05
C VAL A 426 -4.84 4.77 48.93
N GLY A 427 -6.14 4.93 48.68
CA GLY A 427 -6.97 5.83 49.46
C GLY A 427 -7.07 5.42 50.93
N SER A 428 -7.57 6.32 51.77
CA SER A 428 -7.73 6.12 53.22
C SER A 428 -8.56 4.89 53.61
N GLU A 429 -9.38 4.37 52.70
CA GLU A 429 -10.24 3.19 52.88
C GLU A 429 -9.60 1.90 52.34
N GLY A 430 -8.32 1.95 51.92
CA GLY A 430 -7.63 0.82 51.27
C GLY A 430 -8.00 0.63 49.80
N THR A 431 -8.84 1.48 49.22
CA THR A 431 -9.25 1.41 47.81
C THR A 431 -8.12 1.91 46.90
N PRO A 432 -7.74 1.17 45.84
CA PRO A 432 -6.79 1.65 44.85
C PRO A 432 -7.24 2.96 44.20
N GLN A 433 -6.29 3.85 43.96
CA GLN A 433 -6.48 5.16 43.34
C GLN A 433 -5.37 5.42 42.32
N LEU A 434 -5.69 6.26 41.33
CA LEU A 434 -4.74 6.79 40.36
C LEU A 434 -4.80 8.32 40.42
N GLU A 435 -3.70 8.95 40.79
CA GLU A 435 -3.54 10.39 40.67
C GLU A 435 -2.96 10.73 39.30
N ALA A 436 -3.77 11.35 38.44
CA ALA A 436 -3.40 11.78 37.10
C ALA A 436 -2.97 13.25 37.09
N VAL A 437 -1.76 13.53 36.60
CA VAL A 437 -1.30 14.89 36.28
C VAL A 437 -1.75 15.21 34.86
N VAL A 438 -2.58 16.25 34.74
CA VAL A 438 -3.27 16.63 33.50
C VAL A 438 -2.79 18.00 33.07
N PHE A 439 -2.36 18.12 31.82
CA PHE A 439 -2.14 19.40 31.17
C PHE A 439 -3.35 19.77 30.32
N TYR A 440 -3.95 20.91 30.63
CA TYR A 440 -5.02 21.52 29.87
C TYR A 440 -4.44 22.60 28.98
N THR A 441 -4.63 22.47 27.67
CA THR A 441 -4.32 23.55 26.72
C THR A 441 -5.56 24.42 26.57
N THR A 442 -5.48 25.68 27.01
CA THR A 442 -6.57 26.64 26.77
C THR A 442 -6.56 27.13 25.32
N PRO A 443 -7.66 27.69 24.81
CA PRO A 443 -7.72 28.25 23.45
C PRO A 443 -6.71 29.36 23.16
N VAL A 444 -6.18 30.00 24.19
CA VAL A 444 -5.15 31.05 24.09
C VAL A 444 -3.73 30.47 24.20
N GLY A 445 -3.59 29.14 24.22
CA GLY A 445 -2.31 28.43 24.29
C GLY A 445 -1.71 28.32 25.69
N THR A 446 -2.40 28.79 26.73
CA THR A 446 -1.92 28.65 28.12
C THR A 446 -2.04 27.19 28.56
N GLN A 447 -0.96 26.63 29.08
CA GLN A 447 -0.98 25.31 29.72
C GLN A 447 -1.29 25.45 31.20
N LEU A 448 -2.33 24.75 31.66
CA LEU A 448 -2.69 24.65 33.07
C LEU A 448 -2.47 23.22 33.54
N GLU A 449 -1.67 23.06 34.57
CA GLU A 449 -1.49 21.76 35.24
C GLU A 449 -2.58 21.58 36.29
N ALA A 450 -3.18 20.39 36.32
CA ALA A 450 -4.14 20.00 37.35
C ALA A 450 -3.93 18.54 37.77
N ARG A 451 -4.41 18.21 38.96
CA ARG A 451 -4.42 16.85 39.49
C ARG A 451 -5.84 16.31 39.51
N VAL A 452 -6.06 15.22 38.79
CA VAL A 452 -7.35 14.53 38.73
C VAL A 452 -7.20 13.18 39.40
N LEU A 453 -8.07 12.89 40.35
CA LEU A 453 -8.05 11.63 41.09
C LEU A 453 -9.06 10.67 40.48
N PHE A 454 -8.63 9.44 40.23
CA PHE A 454 -9.49 8.32 39.86
C PHE A 454 -9.46 7.27 40.98
N ARG A 455 -10.62 6.74 41.34
CA ARG A 455 -10.77 5.68 42.34
C ARG A 455 -11.35 4.44 41.69
N LEU A 456 -10.85 3.27 42.09
CA LEU A 456 -11.40 2.00 41.63
C LEU A 456 -12.72 1.71 42.34
N VAL A 457 -13.82 1.60 41.58
CA VAL A 457 -15.16 1.24 42.07
C VAL A 457 -15.71 0.14 41.17
N GLY A 458 -16.00 -1.04 41.72
CA GLY A 458 -16.62 -2.14 40.97
C GLY A 458 -15.83 -2.55 39.71
N GLN A 459 -14.49 -2.55 39.77
CA GLN A 459 -13.59 -2.77 38.62
C GLN A 459 -13.65 -1.69 37.52
N THR A 460 -14.01 -0.45 37.85
CA THR A 460 -13.92 0.69 36.92
C THR A 460 -13.19 1.84 37.58
N TRP A 461 -12.32 2.51 36.83
CA TRP A 461 -11.68 3.76 37.28
C TRP A 461 -12.66 4.93 37.11
N LEU A 462 -13.17 5.43 38.23
CA LEU A 462 -14.13 6.54 38.24
C LEU A 462 -13.52 7.79 38.87
N ARG A 463 -13.85 8.96 38.34
CA ARG A 463 -13.33 10.23 38.84
C ARG A 463 -13.81 10.51 40.27
N ALA A 464 -12.90 11.03 41.08
CA ALA A 464 -13.07 11.22 42.52
C ALA A 464 -12.75 12.65 43.01
N ASN A 465 -12.71 13.65 42.12
CA ASN A 465 -12.53 15.06 42.49
C ASN A 465 -12.97 16.08 41.42
#